data_AF-A0A7Y2CIT4-F1
#
_entry.id   AF-A0A7Y2CIT4-F1
#
_cell.length_a   1.000
_cell.length_b   1.000
_cell.length_c   1.000
_cell.angle_alpha   90.00
_cell.angle_beta   90.00
_cell.angle_gamma   90.00
#
_symmetry.space_group_name_H-M   'P 1'
#
loop_
_entity.id
_entity.type
_entity.pdbx_description
1 polymer ?
#
loop_
_entity_poly.entity_id
_entity_poly.type
_entity_poly.pdbx_seq_one_letter_code
_entity_poly.pdbx_strand_id
1 'polypeptide(L)'
;MRWGVSYFGVRDPRHVRTDLDEIAGAGFTSVTHTFSEHDLRFHTEDMARIVEESRTRGLEVGLDPWGVGGLFGGEAYSELALRNLACRQVDAEGRWAPACCPNAPATVELLERWARTATELGADVLFWDEPHFHFAVFGERAPAPCCRCEACAAAWTEHGGAGGLPPEGDPRLGPFRSRSLRRLMEAGIAAADAAGSVRHSLCLLPRGEFADAGTDAWDDLATIPGLSRLATDPYWMSRDVVPREFVRKHADLLRPVCDSAGCEMEIWIQGIRIPAGQEAVIGEACDAAAEAGAESIAFWSFRGTDRMGWLTCGDPDAAWAAMCDAVRKRS
;
A
#
# COMPACT_ATOMS: atom_id res chain seq x y z
N MET A 1 -1.70 -2.44 -21.49
CA MET A 1 -1.68 -1.73 -20.20
C MET A 1 -2.79 -2.32 -19.35
N ARG A 2 -2.51 -2.66 -18.09
CA ARG A 2 -3.54 -3.10 -17.13
C ARG A 2 -4.09 -1.89 -16.41
N TRP A 3 -5.40 -1.89 -16.18
CA TRP A 3 -6.11 -0.84 -15.46
C TRP A 3 -6.71 -1.42 -14.19
N GLY A 4 -6.31 -0.87 -13.05
CA GLY A 4 -6.77 -1.30 -11.73
C GLY A 4 -7.55 -0.23 -10.99
N VAL A 5 -8.34 -0.65 -10.01
CA VAL A 5 -9.01 0.26 -9.08
C VAL A 5 -9.12 -0.38 -7.71
N SER A 6 -8.91 0.40 -6.66
CA SER A 6 -9.17 -0.06 -5.29
C SER A 6 -10.66 -0.03 -4.98
N TYR A 7 -11.16 -1.03 -4.25
CA TYR A 7 -12.54 -1.12 -3.80
C TYR A 7 -12.61 -1.52 -2.31
N PHE A 8 -13.38 -0.79 -1.51
CA PHE A 8 -13.43 -1.00 -0.06
C PHE A 8 -14.73 -0.53 0.58
N GLY A 9 -14.87 -0.79 1.89
CA GLY A 9 -15.97 -0.28 2.72
C GLY A 9 -17.27 -1.07 2.64
N VAL A 10 -17.34 -2.09 1.77
CA VAL A 10 -18.52 -2.95 1.61
C VAL A 10 -18.11 -4.41 1.73
N ARG A 11 -18.68 -5.11 2.73
CA ARG A 11 -18.51 -6.55 2.94
C ARG A 11 -19.80 -7.35 2.69
N ASP A 12 -20.77 -6.74 2.03
CA ASP A 12 -22.01 -7.40 1.62
C ASP A 12 -21.96 -7.72 0.11
N PRO A 13 -21.79 -9.00 -0.29
CA PRO A 13 -21.69 -9.40 -1.68
C PRO A 13 -22.86 -8.93 -2.56
N ARG A 14 -24.04 -8.66 -2.00
CA ARG A 14 -25.20 -8.17 -2.77
C ARG A 14 -24.93 -6.81 -3.40
N HIS A 15 -24.24 -5.93 -2.69
CA HIS A 15 -23.88 -4.60 -3.17
C HIS A 15 -22.61 -4.65 -4.01
N VAL A 16 -21.61 -5.43 -3.55
CA VAL A 16 -20.33 -5.58 -4.25
C VAL A 16 -20.52 -6.05 -5.68
N ARG A 17 -21.46 -6.97 -5.96
CA ARG A 17 -21.73 -7.43 -7.33
C ARG A 17 -22.04 -6.29 -8.31
N THR A 18 -22.90 -5.36 -7.92
CA THR A 18 -23.27 -4.22 -8.78
C THR A 18 -22.09 -3.30 -9.02
N ASP A 19 -21.31 -3.02 -7.98
CA ASP A 19 -20.13 -2.17 -8.10
C ASP A 19 -19.06 -2.84 -8.97
N LEU A 20 -18.87 -4.16 -8.85
CA LEU A 20 -17.95 -4.93 -9.70
C LEU A 20 -18.42 -5.01 -11.16
N ASP A 21 -19.73 -5.10 -11.41
CA ASP A 21 -20.28 -5.02 -12.77
C ASP A 21 -19.96 -3.65 -13.41
N GLU A 22 -20.04 -2.57 -12.62
CA GLU A 22 -19.68 -1.22 -13.06
C GLU A 22 -18.17 -1.09 -13.33
N ILE A 23 -17.32 -1.60 -12.42
CA ILE A 23 -15.86 -1.63 -12.58
C ILE A 23 -15.48 -2.38 -13.85
N ALA A 24 -15.96 -3.61 -14.04
CA ALA A 24 -15.67 -4.40 -15.23
C ALA A 24 -16.22 -3.74 -16.50
N GLY A 25 -17.44 -3.19 -16.46
CA GLY A 25 -18.07 -2.50 -17.58
C GLY A 25 -17.36 -1.20 -18.00
N ALA A 26 -16.65 -0.55 -17.08
CA ALA A 26 -15.82 0.62 -17.37
C ALA A 26 -14.47 0.29 -18.05
N GLY A 27 -14.12 -1.00 -18.15
CA GLY A 27 -12.89 -1.47 -18.80
C GLY A 27 -11.72 -1.74 -17.86
N PHE A 28 -11.95 -1.69 -16.54
CA PHE A 28 -10.93 -2.13 -15.58
C PHE A 28 -10.66 -3.62 -15.71
N THR A 29 -9.40 -4.00 -15.53
CA THR A 29 -8.91 -5.39 -15.65
C THR A 29 -8.48 -5.98 -14.32
N SER A 30 -8.35 -5.16 -13.29
CA SER A 30 -8.05 -5.60 -11.93
C SER A 30 -8.81 -4.78 -10.88
N VAL A 31 -9.03 -5.41 -9.73
CA VAL A 31 -9.59 -4.74 -8.54
C VAL A 31 -8.77 -5.13 -7.31
N THR A 32 -8.38 -4.14 -6.52
CA THR A 32 -7.69 -4.37 -5.25
C THR A 32 -8.67 -4.14 -4.11
N HIS A 33 -9.00 -5.20 -3.38
CA HIS A 33 -9.84 -5.10 -2.20
C HIS A 33 -9.01 -4.88 -0.95
N THR A 34 -9.45 -3.98 -0.09
CA THR A 34 -8.87 -3.85 1.25
C THR A 34 -9.21 -5.06 2.10
N PHE A 35 -8.24 -5.55 2.86
CA PHE A 35 -8.37 -6.67 3.77
C PHE A 35 -7.67 -6.31 5.10
N SER A 36 -8.40 -5.63 5.97
CA SER A 36 -7.89 -5.15 7.26
C SER A 36 -7.84 -6.25 8.34
N GLU A 37 -7.29 -5.94 9.51
CA GLU A 37 -7.38 -6.82 10.68
C GLU A 37 -8.84 -7.12 11.09
N HIS A 38 -9.73 -6.14 10.92
CA HIS A 38 -11.16 -6.33 11.17
C HIS A 38 -11.76 -7.35 10.21
N ASP A 39 -11.36 -7.30 8.94
CA ASP A 39 -11.84 -8.24 7.93
C ASP A 39 -11.29 -9.65 8.17
N LEU A 40 -9.99 -9.76 8.47
CA LEU A 40 -9.33 -11.02 8.83
C LEU A 40 -10.02 -11.69 10.03
N ARG A 41 -10.58 -10.91 10.94
CA ARG A 41 -11.24 -11.41 12.14
C ARG A 41 -12.71 -11.76 11.94
N PHE A 42 -13.45 -10.97 11.18
CA PHE A 42 -14.91 -11.04 11.15
C PHE A 42 -15.53 -11.24 9.76
N HIS A 43 -14.79 -10.97 8.69
CA HIS A 43 -15.31 -10.97 7.32
C HIS A 43 -14.54 -11.88 6.35
N THR A 44 -13.72 -12.81 6.83
CA THR A 44 -12.95 -13.74 5.98
C THR A 44 -13.83 -14.49 4.97
N GLU A 45 -14.99 -15.00 5.40
CA GLU A 45 -15.91 -15.71 4.50
C GLU A 45 -16.59 -14.77 3.48
N ASP A 46 -16.91 -13.54 3.89
CA ASP A 46 -17.48 -12.55 2.98
C ASP A 46 -16.44 -12.09 1.95
N MET A 47 -15.18 -11.91 2.38
CA MET A 47 -14.06 -11.62 1.50
C MET A 47 -13.78 -12.75 0.51
N ALA A 48 -13.88 -14.02 0.91
CA ALA A 48 -13.79 -15.16 0.00
C ALA A 48 -14.81 -15.05 -1.15
N ARG A 49 -16.07 -14.72 -0.80
CA ARG A 49 -17.14 -14.52 -1.78
C ARG A 49 -16.85 -13.32 -2.67
N ILE A 50 -16.37 -12.21 -2.12
CA ILE A 50 -16.03 -11.00 -2.89
C ILE A 50 -14.89 -11.26 -3.88
N VAL A 51 -13.87 -12.02 -3.48
CA VAL A 51 -12.79 -12.46 -4.36
C VAL A 51 -13.36 -13.26 -5.53
N GLU A 52 -14.20 -14.26 -5.26
CA GLU A 52 -14.83 -15.07 -6.32
C GLU A 52 -15.73 -14.22 -7.24
N GLU A 53 -16.55 -13.32 -6.68
CA GLU A 53 -17.39 -12.41 -7.48
C GLU A 53 -16.55 -11.49 -8.38
N SER A 54 -15.37 -11.10 -7.94
CA SER A 54 -14.44 -10.29 -8.76
C SER A 54 -13.84 -11.13 -9.90
N ARG A 55 -13.40 -12.35 -9.61
CA ARG A 55 -12.82 -13.28 -10.60
C ARG A 55 -13.83 -13.69 -11.68
N THR A 56 -15.07 -13.98 -11.31
CA THR A 56 -16.14 -14.35 -12.26
C THR A 56 -16.45 -13.25 -13.28
N ARG A 57 -16.07 -12.00 -12.98
CA ARG A 57 -16.17 -10.84 -13.87
C ARG A 57 -14.90 -10.59 -14.69
N GLY A 58 -13.93 -11.48 -14.62
CA GLY A 58 -12.67 -11.39 -15.36
C GLY A 58 -11.68 -10.38 -14.79
N LEU A 59 -11.86 -9.95 -13.53
CA LEU A 59 -10.94 -9.05 -12.86
C LEU A 59 -9.83 -9.86 -12.18
N GLU A 60 -8.57 -9.46 -12.38
CA GLU A 60 -7.46 -9.86 -11.51
C GLU A 60 -7.69 -9.29 -10.10
N VAL A 61 -7.61 -10.13 -9.07
CA VAL A 61 -7.97 -9.73 -7.70
C VAL A 61 -6.73 -9.53 -6.83
N GLY A 62 -6.55 -8.28 -6.39
CA GLY A 62 -5.59 -7.90 -5.37
C GLY A 62 -6.22 -7.92 -3.97
N LEU A 63 -5.47 -8.37 -2.95
CA LEU A 63 -5.78 -8.09 -1.55
C LEU A 63 -4.70 -7.19 -0.93
N ASP A 64 -5.17 -6.15 -0.26
CA ASP A 64 -4.37 -5.09 0.34
C ASP A 64 -4.42 -5.17 1.88
N PRO A 65 -3.28 -5.16 2.61
CA PRO A 65 -3.23 -5.23 4.07
C PRO A 65 -3.60 -3.90 4.73
N TRP A 66 -4.75 -3.33 4.36
CA TRP A 66 -5.20 -1.99 4.71
C TRP A 66 -5.10 -1.70 6.21
N GLY A 67 -4.17 -0.81 6.60
CA GLY A 67 -3.89 -0.42 7.98
C GLY A 67 -3.41 -1.56 8.91
N VAL A 68 -3.07 -2.74 8.39
CA VAL A 68 -2.65 -3.90 9.19
C VAL A 68 -1.39 -3.54 9.98
N GLY A 69 -1.45 -3.73 11.30
CA GLY A 69 -0.37 -3.34 12.20
C GLY A 69 -0.12 -1.83 12.28
N GLY A 70 -0.87 -0.98 11.57
CA GLY A 70 -0.53 0.44 11.38
C GLY A 70 0.79 0.62 10.61
N LEU A 71 1.11 -0.35 9.74
CA LEU A 71 2.37 -0.41 8.97
C LEU A 71 2.17 -0.25 7.47
N PHE A 72 0.94 -0.35 6.97
CA PHE A 72 0.61 -0.28 5.55
C PHE A 72 -0.34 0.89 5.32
N GLY A 73 -0.46 1.33 4.06
CA GLY A 73 -1.40 2.37 3.65
C GLY A 73 -2.81 2.13 4.21
N GLY A 74 -3.49 3.21 4.58
CA GLY A 74 -4.92 3.16 4.92
C GLY A 74 -5.40 3.73 6.26
N GLU A 75 -6.72 3.90 6.34
CA GLU A 75 -7.44 4.49 7.47
C GLU A 75 -7.98 3.47 8.48
N ALA A 76 -7.77 2.16 8.24
CA ALA A 76 -8.19 1.12 9.16
C ALA A 76 -7.32 1.10 10.42
N TYR A 77 -7.95 0.91 11.58
CA TYR A 77 -7.20 0.79 12.83
C TYR A 77 -6.59 -0.61 12.99
N SER A 78 -5.39 -0.65 13.56
CA SER A 78 -4.76 -1.91 13.97
C SER A 78 -5.29 -2.39 15.32
N GLU A 79 -5.99 -3.52 15.34
CA GLU A 79 -6.43 -4.15 16.58
C GLU A 79 -5.25 -4.64 17.42
N LEU A 80 -4.21 -5.20 16.78
CA LEU A 80 -3.00 -5.64 17.45
C LEU A 80 -2.32 -4.47 18.17
N ALA A 81 -2.13 -3.34 17.48
CA ALA A 81 -1.57 -2.15 18.11
C ALA A 81 -2.45 -1.71 19.29
N LEU A 82 -3.78 -1.69 19.14
CA LEU A 82 -4.70 -1.32 20.22
C LEU A 82 -4.57 -2.22 21.46
N ARG A 83 -4.43 -3.53 21.29
CA ARG A 83 -4.48 -4.52 22.39
C ARG A 83 -3.12 -4.86 22.99
N ASN A 84 -2.04 -4.78 22.23
CA ASN A 84 -0.71 -5.19 22.66
C ASN A 84 0.27 -4.02 22.62
N LEU A 85 0.53 -3.43 23.79
CA LEU A 85 1.42 -2.29 23.93
C LEU A 85 2.90 -2.68 23.71
N ALA A 86 3.25 -3.95 23.98
CA ALA A 86 4.62 -4.43 23.84
C ALA A 86 5.06 -4.58 22.38
N CYS A 87 4.12 -4.68 21.44
CA CYS A 87 4.44 -4.72 20.02
C CYS A 87 4.41 -3.35 19.34
N ARG A 88 4.16 -2.24 20.07
CA ARG A 88 4.08 -0.90 19.47
C ARG A 88 5.45 -0.33 19.15
N GLN A 89 5.46 0.57 18.19
CA GLN A 89 6.59 1.47 17.96
C GLN A 89 6.70 2.48 19.09
N VAL A 90 7.93 2.82 19.44
CA VAL A 90 8.27 3.73 20.54
C VAL A 90 9.20 4.80 20.02
N ASP A 91 8.95 6.06 20.35
CA ASP A 91 9.80 7.17 19.93
C ASP A 91 10.99 7.40 20.86
N ALA A 92 11.78 8.44 20.57
CA ALA A 92 12.95 8.82 21.37
C ALA A 92 12.65 9.21 22.82
N GLU A 93 11.42 9.67 23.11
CA GLU A 93 10.96 10.04 24.44
C GLU A 93 10.28 8.89 25.19
N GLY A 94 10.19 7.70 24.58
CA GLY A 94 9.54 6.54 25.17
C GLY A 94 8.02 6.52 25.01
N ARG A 95 7.44 7.40 24.18
CA ARG A 95 6.00 7.45 23.91
C ARG A 95 5.66 6.44 22.83
N TRP A 96 4.45 5.88 22.91
CA TRP A 96 4.01 4.85 21.97
C TRP A 96 3.30 5.47 20.77
N ALA A 97 3.65 5.00 19.59
CA ALA A 97 2.90 5.25 18.37
C ALA A 97 1.70 4.29 18.25
N PRO A 98 0.63 4.68 17.53
CA PRO A 98 -0.50 3.80 17.22
C PRO A 98 -0.18 2.76 16.12
N ALA A 99 1.07 2.30 16.06
CA ALA A 99 1.55 1.37 15.05
C ALA A 99 2.43 0.30 15.70
N CYS A 100 2.40 -0.90 15.14
CA CYS A 100 3.21 -2.02 15.54
C CYS A 100 4.66 -1.87 15.05
N CYS A 101 5.62 -2.40 15.79
CA CYS A 101 7.03 -2.44 15.41
C CYS A 101 7.25 -3.57 14.38
N PRO A 102 7.87 -3.30 13.22
CA PRO A 102 8.15 -4.33 12.21
C PRO A 102 8.98 -5.51 12.73
N ASN A 103 9.79 -5.27 13.77
CA ASN A 103 10.66 -6.27 14.39
C ASN A 103 9.98 -7.04 15.55
N ALA A 104 8.75 -6.68 15.95
CA ALA A 104 8.09 -7.37 17.05
C ALA A 104 7.54 -8.74 16.60
N PRO A 105 7.78 -9.82 17.36
CA PRO A 105 7.32 -11.17 16.97
C PRO A 105 5.81 -11.26 16.70
N ALA A 106 4.98 -10.59 17.50
CA ALA A 106 3.53 -10.56 17.31
C ALA A 106 3.10 -9.88 16.00
N THR A 107 3.90 -8.94 15.50
CA THR A 107 3.67 -8.23 14.24
C THR A 107 4.02 -9.10 13.04
N VAL A 108 5.13 -9.83 13.13
CA VAL A 108 5.49 -10.85 12.14
C VAL A 108 4.41 -11.93 12.07
N GLU A 109 3.98 -12.47 13.21
CA GLU A 109 2.91 -13.48 13.28
C GLU A 109 1.59 -12.98 12.67
N LEU A 110 1.21 -11.72 12.94
CA LEU A 110 0.03 -11.11 12.34
C LEU A 110 0.15 -11.07 10.82
N LEU A 111 1.29 -10.61 10.29
CA LEU A 111 1.48 -10.47 8.85
C LEU A 111 1.53 -11.83 8.15
N GLU A 112 2.22 -12.82 8.72
CA GLU A 112 2.25 -14.18 8.20
C GLU A 112 0.85 -14.81 8.15
N ARG A 113 0.04 -14.59 9.21
CA ARG A 113 -1.36 -15.05 9.23
C ARG A 113 -2.19 -14.34 8.18
N TRP A 114 -2.07 -13.02 8.07
CA TRP A 114 -2.77 -12.23 7.07
C TRP A 114 -2.44 -12.72 5.65
N ALA A 115 -1.15 -12.89 5.36
CA ALA A 115 -0.66 -13.28 4.05
C ALA A 115 -1.13 -14.68 3.65
N ARG A 116 -1.03 -15.64 4.58
CA ARG A 116 -1.54 -17.01 4.38
C ARG A 116 -3.04 -17.00 4.07
N THR A 117 -3.82 -16.30 4.90
CA THR A 117 -5.28 -16.23 4.70
C THR A 117 -5.61 -15.53 3.38
N ALA A 118 -4.97 -14.42 3.04
CA ALA A 118 -5.20 -13.71 1.79
C ALA A 118 -4.94 -14.62 0.56
N THR A 119 -3.88 -15.43 0.59
CA THR A 119 -3.62 -16.44 -0.45
C THR A 119 -4.69 -17.53 -0.48
N GLU A 120 -5.09 -18.07 0.68
CA GLU A 120 -6.13 -19.11 0.79
C GLU A 120 -7.50 -18.64 0.29
N LEU A 121 -7.79 -17.33 0.37
CA LEU A 121 -9.00 -16.72 -0.18
C LEU A 121 -9.03 -16.69 -1.72
N GLY A 122 -7.91 -16.98 -2.38
CA GLY A 122 -7.80 -17.03 -3.85
C GLY A 122 -7.41 -15.70 -4.49
N ALA A 123 -6.72 -14.82 -3.75
CA ALA A 123 -6.13 -13.61 -4.33
C ALA A 123 -5.17 -13.97 -5.46
N ASP A 124 -5.23 -13.23 -6.58
CA ASP A 124 -4.23 -13.35 -7.65
C ASP A 124 -2.93 -12.64 -7.28
N VAL A 125 -3.05 -11.60 -6.44
CA VAL A 125 -1.97 -10.68 -6.08
C VAL A 125 -2.14 -10.24 -4.62
N LEU A 126 -1.07 -10.29 -3.84
CA LEU A 126 -0.99 -9.52 -2.61
C LEU A 126 -0.35 -8.17 -2.94
N PHE A 127 -1.13 -7.10 -2.73
CA PHE A 127 -0.68 -5.73 -2.92
C PHE A 127 -0.15 -5.21 -1.58
N TRP A 128 1.16 -5.20 -1.41
CA TRP A 128 1.81 -4.73 -0.21
C TRP A 128 1.90 -3.20 -0.25
N ASP A 129 0.88 -2.55 0.31
CA ASP A 129 0.71 -1.10 0.20
C ASP A 129 1.56 -0.32 1.21
N GLU A 130 2.63 0.28 0.72
CA GLU A 130 3.46 1.24 1.45
C GLU A 130 3.94 0.73 2.83
N PRO A 131 4.61 -0.44 2.98
CA PRO A 131 5.09 -0.88 4.29
C PRO A 131 6.04 0.17 4.91
N HIS A 132 5.74 0.70 6.10
CA HIS A 132 6.46 1.84 6.68
C HIS A 132 6.59 1.78 8.20
N PHE A 133 7.63 2.43 8.73
CA PHE A 133 7.64 2.86 10.14
C PHE A 133 6.68 4.03 10.33
N HIS A 134 6.14 4.17 11.54
CA HIS A 134 5.14 5.19 11.83
C HIS A 134 5.68 6.60 11.55
N PHE A 135 4.95 7.35 10.74
CA PHE A 135 5.16 8.77 10.48
C PHE A 135 3.83 9.53 10.63
N ALA A 136 3.89 10.86 10.73
CA ALA A 136 2.66 11.67 10.74
C ALA A 136 2.01 11.61 9.38
N VAL A 137 0.78 11.11 9.33
CA VAL A 137 -0.05 11.21 8.15
C VAL A 137 -0.97 12.43 8.29
N PHE A 138 -1.10 13.21 7.22
CA PHE A 138 -2.17 14.20 6.99
C PHE A 138 -2.54 15.14 8.15
N GLY A 139 -1.61 16.01 8.56
CA GLY A 139 -1.92 17.14 9.46
C GLY A 139 -1.96 16.80 10.94
N GLU A 140 -1.68 15.54 11.30
CA GLU A 140 -1.32 15.20 12.67
C GLU A 140 0.02 15.87 13.05
N ARG A 141 0.15 16.22 14.33
CA ARG A 141 1.40 16.79 14.85
C ARG A 141 2.48 15.72 14.66
N ALA A 142 3.54 16.04 13.91
CA ALA A 142 4.61 15.11 13.59
C ALA A 142 5.03 14.30 14.84
N PRO A 143 4.76 12.98 14.90
CA PRO A 143 5.29 12.15 15.97
C PRO A 143 6.82 12.17 15.84
N ALA A 144 7.51 12.01 16.97
CA ALA A 144 8.94 11.82 16.92
C ALA A 144 9.25 10.53 16.14
N PRO A 145 10.34 10.50 15.36
CA PRO A 145 10.72 9.33 14.60
C PRO A 145 10.74 8.06 15.46
N CYS A 146 10.16 7.01 14.90
CA CYS A 146 10.12 5.68 15.50
C CYS A 146 11.09 4.75 14.74
N CYS A 147 11.56 3.63 15.28
CA CYS A 147 11.18 3.00 16.54
C CYS A 147 12.42 2.71 17.41
N ARG A 148 12.29 2.85 18.73
CA ARG A 148 13.32 2.59 19.74
C ARG A 148 12.91 1.53 20.78
N CYS A 149 11.93 0.69 20.45
CA CYS A 149 11.46 -0.36 21.35
C CYS A 149 12.50 -1.48 21.52
N GLU A 150 12.29 -2.36 22.51
CA GLU A 150 13.17 -3.48 22.81
C GLU A 150 13.38 -4.42 21.61
N ALA A 151 12.35 -4.63 20.78
CA ALA A 151 12.47 -5.45 19.57
C ALA A 151 13.40 -4.82 18.52
N CYS A 152 13.36 -3.49 18.34
CA CYS A 152 14.31 -2.80 17.46
C CYS A 152 15.74 -2.80 18.04
N ALA A 153 15.88 -2.65 19.36
CA ALA A 153 17.18 -2.76 20.02
C ALA A 153 17.80 -4.16 19.83
N ALA A 154 16.99 -5.21 19.97
CA ALA A 154 17.42 -6.59 19.71
C ALA A 154 17.79 -6.81 18.24
N ALA A 155 16.93 -6.37 17.30
CA ALA A 155 17.20 -6.49 15.86
C ALA A 155 18.48 -5.74 15.45
N TRP A 156 18.74 -4.57 16.03
CA TRP A 156 19.99 -3.82 15.80
C TRP A 156 21.22 -4.65 16.16
N THR A 157 21.22 -5.29 17.34
CA THR A 157 22.32 -6.16 17.76
C THR A 157 22.45 -7.40 16.87
N GLU A 158 21.33 -8.03 16.50
CA GLU A 158 21.30 -9.20 15.61
C GLU A 158 21.94 -8.87 14.25
N HIS A 159 21.76 -7.65 13.74
CA HIS A 159 22.30 -7.20 12.45
C HIS A 159 23.74 -6.68 12.53
N GLY A 160 24.47 -7.00 13.61
CA GLY A 160 25.87 -6.58 13.80
C GLY A 160 26.03 -5.11 14.16
N GLY A 161 24.95 -4.46 14.61
CA GLY A 161 25.00 -3.11 15.15
C GLY A 161 25.89 -3.04 16.39
N ALA A 162 26.86 -2.11 16.39
CA ALA A 162 27.71 -1.87 17.53
C ALA A 162 27.02 -0.97 18.55
N GLY A 163 27.01 -1.38 19.83
CA GLY A 163 26.37 -0.64 20.92
C GLY A 163 24.85 -0.65 20.85
N GLY A 164 24.20 0.30 21.54
CA GLY A 164 22.75 0.47 21.47
C GLY A 164 22.28 1.06 20.13
N LEU A 165 20.96 1.06 19.93
CA LEU A 165 20.35 1.69 18.77
C LEU A 165 20.81 3.17 18.68
N PRO A 166 21.28 3.66 17.50
CA PRO A 166 21.77 5.03 17.36
C PRO A 166 20.73 6.10 17.76
N PRO A 167 21.17 7.32 18.09
CA PRO A 167 20.26 8.45 18.28
C PRO A 167 19.61 8.87 16.95
N GLU A 168 18.46 9.55 17.02
CA GLU A 168 17.78 10.08 15.84
C GLU A 168 18.70 11.02 15.04
N GLY A 169 18.58 10.96 13.70
CA GLY A 169 19.45 11.66 12.76
C GLY A 169 20.77 10.95 12.44
N ASP A 170 21.10 9.84 13.10
CA ASP A 170 22.25 9.02 12.70
C ASP A 170 21.98 8.33 11.35
N PRO A 171 22.90 8.44 10.37
CA PRO A 171 22.69 7.90 9.02
C PRO A 171 22.54 6.37 8.98
N ARG A 172 22.88 5.66 10.06
CA ARG A 172 22.70 4.20 10.16
C ARG A 172 21.25 3.79 10.43
N LEU A 173 20.39 4.71 10.91
CA LEU A 173 18.99 4.40 11.21
C LEU A 173 18.17 4.13 9.95
N GLY A 174 18.37 4.92 8.89
CA GLY A 174 17.66 4.70 7.61
C GLY A 174 17.84 3.28 7.08
N PRO A 175 19.09 2.82 6.84
CA PRO A 175 19.35 1.44 6.41
C PRO A 175 18.85 0.37 7.39
N PHE A 176 18.86 0.62 8.69
CA PHE A 176 18.30 -0.30 9.68
C PHE A 176 16.78 -0.43 9.56
N ARG A 177 16.07 0.69 9.40
CA ARG A 177 14.61 0.71 9.18
C ARG A 177 14.26 -0.02 7.89
N SER A 178 14.95 0.28 6.78
CA SER A 178 14.73 -0.42 5.50
C SER A 178 14.94 -1.94 5.63
N ARG A 179 16.02 -2.39 6.29
CA ARG A 179 16.24 -3.83 6.55
C ARG A 179 15.16 -4.46 7.44
N SER A 180 14.63 -3.71 8.40
CA SER A 180 13.55 -4.19 9.27
C SER A 180 12.26 -4.42 8.48
N LEU A 181 11.90 -3.48 7.59
CA LEU A 181 10.78 -3.66 6.67
C LEU A 181 11.02 -4.80 5.69
N ARG A 182 12.21 -4.87 5.07
CA ARG A 182 12.61 -5.97 4.17
C ARG A 182 12.38 -7.34 4.81
N ARG A 183 12.83 -7.54 6.05
CA ARG A 183 12.64 -8.81 6.79
C ARG A 183 11.17 -9.11 7.08
N LEU A 184 10.39 -8.11 7.46
CA LEU A 184 8.94 -8.28 7.66
C LEU A 184 8.25 -8.71 6.37
N MET A 185 8.58 -8.05 5.25
CA MET A 185 8.06 -8.37 3.93
C MET A 185 8.47 -9.77 3.47
N GLU A 186 9.73 -10.16 3.65
CA GLU A 186 10.21 -11.51 3.35
C GLU A 186 9.44 -12.58 4.14
N ALA A 187 9.12 -12.33 5.41
CA ALA A 187 8.31 -13.26 6.21
C ALA A 187 6.87 -13.37 5.68
N GLY A 188 6.23 -12.24 5.37
CA GLY A 188 4.87 -12.22 4.80
C GLY A 188 4.79 -12.92 3.44
N ILE A 189 5.73 -12.65 2.54
CA ILE A 189 5.82 -13.28 1.22
C ILE A 189 6.07 -14.78 1.35
N ALA A 190 7.03 -15.19 2.18
CA ALA A 190 7.30 -16.62 2.39
C ALA A 190 6.08 -17.36 2.96
N ALA A 191 5.32 -16.74 3.87
CA ALA A 191 4.10 -17.32 4.41
C ALA A 191 2.99 -17.45 3.36
N ALA A 192 2.86 -16.47 2.46
CA ALA A 192 1.93 -16.50 1.34
C ALA A 192 2.29 -17.59 0.32
N ASP A 193 3.55 -17.65 -0.12
CA ASP A 193 4.05 -18.65 -1.08
C ASP A 193 3.93 -20.08 -0.53
N ALA A 194 4.11 -20.26 0.78
CA ALA A 194 3.91 -21.54 1.44
C ALA A 194 2.43 -21.97 1.50
N ALA A 195 1.50 -21.00 1.42
CA ALA A 195 0.06 -21.25 1.45
C ALA A 195 -0.50 -21.59 0.07
N GLY A 196 0.08 -21.02 -1.00
CA GLY A 196 -0.37 -21.25 -2.36
C GLY A 196 0.32 -20.33 -3.37
N SER A 197 -0.04 -20.49 -4.64
CA SER A 197 0.50 -19.67 -5.72
C SER A 197 -0.18 -18.29 -5.71
N VAL A 198 0.58 -17.24 -5.46
CA VAL A 198 0.12 -15.85 -5.54
C VAL A 198 1.24 -14.96 -6.09
N ARG A 199 0.88 -13.81 -6.67
CA ARG A 199 1.87 -12.80 -7.07
C ARG A 199 2.01 -11.72 -6.01
N HIS A 200 3.16 -11.06 -5.98
CA HIS A 200 3.39 -9.94 -5.07
C HIS A 200 3.62 -8.65 -5.86
N SER A 201 2.88 -7.61 -5.49
CA SER A 201 3.11 -6.22 -5.88
C SER A 201 3.53 -5.45 -4.64
N LEU A 202 4.70 -4.80 -4.66
CA LEU A 202 5.17 -3.97 -3.54
C LEU A 202 5.04 -2.50 -3.91
N CYS A 203 4.12 -1.78 -3.26
CA CYS A 203 4.00 -0.34 -3.38
C CYS A 203 4.96 0.35 -2.42
N LEU A 204 5.80 1.23 -2.95
CA LEU A 204 6.75 2.01 -2.19
C LEU A 204 6.30 3.47 -2.18
N LEU A 205 6.27 4.05 -0.99
CA LEU A 205 6.09 5.48 -0.79
C LEU A 205 7.00 6.28 -1.74
N PRO A 206 6.50 7.37 -2.34
CA PRO A 206 7.28 8.26 -3.20
C PRO A 206 8.65 8.62 -2.58
N ARG A 207 9.72 8.21 -3.26
CA ARG A 207 11.10 8.30 -2.74
C ARG A 207 11.49 9.73 -2.36
N GLY A 208 11.98 9.88 -1.13
CA GLY A 208 12.43 11.14 -0.56
C GLY A 208 11.31 12.04 -0.04
N GLU A 209 10.05 11.59 -0.11
CA GLU A 209 8.89 12.37 0.33
C GLU A 209 8.46 12.03 1.77
N PHE A 210 8.98 10.93 2.35
CA PHE A 210 8.61 10.41 3.67
C PHE A 210 9.85 10.02 4.49
N ALA A 211 10.53 11.04 5.03
CA ALA A 211 11.68 10.82 5.90
C ALA A 211 11.34 9.90 7.08
N ASP A 212 12.29 9.07 7.47
CA ASP A 212 12.19 8.12 8.59
C ASP A 212 11.16 6.98 8.45
N ALA A 213 10.36 6.95 7.38
CA ALA A 213 9.43 5.84 7.11
C ALA A 213 10.14 4.51 6.79
N GLY A 214 11.43 4.55 6.42
CA GLY A 214 12.25 3.37 6.13
C GLY A 214 12.12 2.83 4.71
N THR A 215 11.39 3.52 3.83
CA THR A 215 11.04 3.04 2.49
C THR A 215 11.92 3.58 1.37
N ASP A 216 12.82 4.54 1.63
CA ASP A 216 13.62 5.19 0.57
C ASP A 216 14.62 4.27 -0.14
N ALA A 217 14.99 3.14 0.46
CA ALA A 217 15.92 2.17 -0.11
C ALA A 217 15.25 1.27 -1.18
N TRP A 218 14.67 1.89 -2.21
CA TRP A 218 13.94 1.19 -3.29
C TRP A 218 14.78 0.07 -3.91
N ASP A 219 16.06 0.33 -4.21
CA ASP A 219 16.95 -0.65 -4.82
C ASP A 219 17.15 -1.90 -3.94
N ASP A 220 17.13 -1.78 -2.61
CA ASP A 220 17.27 -2.91 -1.68
C ASP A 220 15.95 -3.68 -1.53
N LEU A 221 14.83 -2.95 -1.35
CA LEU A 221 13.49 -3.52 -1.21
C LEU A 221 13.03 -4.25 -2.48
N ALA A 222 13.43 -3.75 -3.65
CA ALA A 222 13.14 -4.37 -4.93
C ALA A 222 13.81 -5.75 -5.12
N THR A 223 14.82 -6.10 -4.30
CA THR A 223 15.49 -7.41 -4.35
C THR A 223 14.80 -8.50 -3.52
N ILE A 224 13.68 -8.19 -2.85
CA ILE A 224 12.94 -9.19 -2.09
C ILE A 224 12.50 -10.31 -3.05
N PRO A 225 12.86 -11.58 -2.78
CA PRO A 225 12.47 -12.70 -3.65
C PRO A 225 10.95 -12.83 -3.77
N GLY A 226 10.45 -13.19 -4.95
CA GLY A 226 9.02 -13.42 -5.20
C GLY A 226 8.24 -12.19 -5.66
N LEU A 227 8.83 -10.99 -5.68
CA LEU A 227 8.20 -9.81 -6.26
C LEU A 227 8.01 -9.98 -7.77
N SER A 228 6.81 -9.62 -8.23
CA SER A 228 6.42 -9.63 -9.64
C SER A 228 6.14 -8.22 -10.18
N ARG A 229 5.76 -7.32 -9.27
CA ARG A 229 5.46 -5.91 -9.53
C ARG A 229 6.10 -5.04 -8.47
N LEU A 230 6.58 -3.89 -8.91
CA LEU A 230 6.91 -2.78 -8.05
C LEU A 230 5.99 -1.62 -8.40
N ALA A 231 5.48 -0.98 -7.36
CA ALA A 231 4.57 0.13 -7.50
C ALA A 231 5.06 1.35 -6.71
N THR A 232 4.57 2.52 -7.11
CA THR A 232 4.62 3.74 -6.29
C THR A 232 3.37 4.56 -6.58
N ASP A 233 3.01 5.41 -5.64
CA ASP A 233 1.75 6.13 -5.60
C ASP A 233 1.98 7.63 -5.36
N PRO A 234 2.43 8.36 -6.39
CA PRO A 234 2.79 9.78 -6.28
C PRO A 234 1.53 10.66 -6.18
N TYR A 235 0.83 10.57 -5.06
CA TYR A 235 -0.32 11.40 -4.74
C TYR A 235 0.13 12.82 -4.44
N TRP A 236 -0.45 13.78 -5.18
CA TRP A 236 -0.19 15.21 -5.07
C TRP A 236 -1.05 15.90 -4.00
N MET A 237 -1.92 15.16 -3.31
CA MET A 237 -2.80 15.70 -2.28
C MET A 237 -2.03 16.52 -1.25
N SER A 238 -2.50 17.74 -0.99
CA SER A 238 -1.90 18.65 0.01
C SER A 238 -0.42 19.00 -0.25
N ARG A 239 0.10 18.77 -1.46
CA ARG A 239 1.45 19.14 -1.88
C ARG A 239 1.40 20.33 -2.83
N ASP A 240 2.38 21.23 -2.70
CA ASP A 240 2.58 22.33 -3.65
C ASP A 240 3.44 21.85 -4.82
N VAL A 241 2.82 21.05 -5.71
CA VAL A 241 3.48 20.41 -6.87
C VAL A 241 2.56 20.43 -8.07
N VAL A 242 3.15 20.35 -9.27
CA VAL A 242 2.39 20.09 -10.50
C VAL A 242 2.14 18.58 -10.60
N PRO A 243 0.88 18.09 -10.56
CA PRO A 243 0.58 16.66 -10.45
C PRO A 243 1.22 15.80 -11.54
N ARG A 244 1.12 16.23 -12.80
CA ARG A 244 1.73 15.54 -13.95
C ARG A 244 3.24 15.39 -13.78
N GLU A 245 3.94 16.45 -13.37
CA GLU A 245 5.40 16.43 -13.17
C GLU A 245 5.79 15.57 -11.98
N PHE A 246 5.00 15.61 -10.90
CA PHE A 246 5.23 14.82 -9.70
C PHE A 246 5.08 13.31 -9.96
N VAL A 247 4.04 12.93 -10.71
CA VAL A 247 3.82 11.55 -11.16
C VAL A 247 4.94 11.11 -12.09
N ARG A 248 5.29 11.94 -13.09
CA ARG A 248 6.39 11.66 -14.02
C ARG A 248 7.72 11.43 -13.28
N LYS A 249 8.09 12.33 -12.36
CA LYS A 249 9.31 12.25 -11.55
C LYS A 249 9.42 10.87 -10.87
N HIS A 250 8.37 10.45 -10.17
CA HIS A 250 8.41 9.19 -9.40
C HIS A 250 8.33 7.94 -10.28
N ALA A 251 7.61 8.01 -11.41
CA ALA A 251 7.60 6.93 -12.39
C ALA A 251 8.97 6.74 -13.06
N ASP A 252 9.63 7.83 -13.48
CA ASP A 252 10.98 7.78 -14.06
C ASP A 252 12.03 7.28 -13.05
N LEU A 253 11.81 7.59 -11.77
CA LEU A 253 12.60 7.07 -10.65
C LEU A 253 12.37 5.56 -10.44
N LEU A 254 11.15 5.06 -10.62
CA LEU A 254 10.79 3.66 -10.37
C LEU A 254 11.24 2.74 -11.52
N ARG A 255 11.14 3.19 -12.78
CA ARG A 255 11.48 2.41 -13.97
C ARG A 255 12.82 1.67 -13.91
N PRO A 256 13.98 2.31 -13.60
CA PRO A 256 15.25 1.61 -13.54
C PRO A 256 15.31 0.57 -12.41
N VAL A 257 14.58 0.79 -11.31
CA VAL A 257 14.48 -0.17 -10.21
C VAL A 257 13.71 -1.41 -10.67
N CYS A 258 12.58 -1.23 -11.36
CA CYS A 258 11.83 -2.31 -11.98
C CYS A 258 12.67 -3.10 -12.98
N ASP A 259 13.42 -2.42 -13.85
CA ASP A 259 14.29 -3.07 -14.85
C ASP A 259 15.38 -3.91 -14.18
N SER A 260 16.00 -3.40 -13.13
CA SER A 260 17.03 -4.13 -12.38
C SER A 260 16.46 -5.34 -11.63
N ALA A 261 15.23 -5.24 -11.13
CA ALA A 261 14.56 -6.32 -10.39
C ALA A 261 13.84 -7.32 -11.30
N GLY A 262 13.68 -7.02 -12.60
CA GLY A 262 12.85 -7.81 -13.51
C GLY A 262 11.36 -7.77 -13.17
N CYS A 263 10.91 -6.70 -12.51
CA CYS A 263 9.51 -6.50 -12.12
C CYS A 263 8.77 -5.62 -13.14
N GLU A 264 7.46 -5.84 -13.26
CA GLU A 264 6.59 -4.89 -13.96
C GLU A 264 6.41 -3.61 -13.13
N MET A 265 6.29 -2.46 -13.78
CA MET A 265 6.04 -1.17 -13.16
C MET A 265 4.53 -0.89 -13.07
N GLU A 266 4.09 -0.59 -11.86
CA GLU A 266 2.72 -0.17 -11.57
C GLU A 266 2.72 1.25 -10.98
N ILE A 267 1.83 2.11 -11.44
CA ILE A 267 1.69 3.47 -10.89
C ILE A 267 0.27 3.65 -10.39
N TRP A 268 0.13 4.06 -9.13
CA TRP A 268 -1.16 4.38 -8.54
C TRP A 268 -1.41 5.89 -8.66
N ILE A 269 -2.56 6.22 -9.25
CA ILE A 269 -2.97 7.59 -9.54
C ILE A 269 -4.01 8.02 -8.51
N GLN A 270 -3.84 9.23 -8.00
CA GLN A 270 -4.76 9.81 -7.03
C GLN A 270 -6.13 10.04 -7.67
N GLY A 271 -7.12 9.31 -7.17
CA GLY A 271 -8.53 9.47 -7.43
C GLY A 271 -9.33 9.77 -6.15
N ILE A 272 -8.63 10.22 -5.11
CA ILE A 272 -9.14 10.60 -3.79
C ILE A 272 -8.85 12.07 -3.53
N ARG A 273 -9.73 12.74 -2.78
CA ARG A 273 -9.57 14.14 -2.34
C ARG A 273 -9.21 15.12 -3.46
N ILE A 274 -9.63 14.84 -4.69
CA ILE A 274 -9.49 15.77 -5.81
C ILE A 274 -10.50 16.90 -5.60
N PRO A 275 -10.08 18.18 -5.57
CA PRO A 275 -11.02 19.28 -5.43
C PRO A 275 -11.98 19.35 -6.62
N ALA A 276 -13.22 19.73 -6.36
CA ALA A 276 -14.24 19.91 -7.40
C ALA A 276 -13.74 20.85 -8.51
N GLY A 277 -13.85 20.41 -9.76
CA GLY A 277 -13.41 21.15 -10.95
C GLY A 277 -11.93 20.96 -11.32
N GLN A 278 -11.21 20.06 -10.65
CA GLN A 278 -9.81 19.72 -10.96
C GLN A 278 -9.64 18.29 -11.49
N GLU A 279 -10.72 17.56 -11.78
CA GLU A 279 -10.72 16.13 -12.10
C GLU A 279 -9.96 15.80 -13.38
N ALA A 280 -9.84 16.75 -14.32
CA ALA A 280 -9.08 16.59 -15.56
C ALA A 280 -7.62 16.18 -15.32
N VAL A 281 -7.05 16.54 -14.17
CA VAL A 281 -5.68 16.21 -13.80
C VAL A 281 -5.42 14.71 -13.65
N ILE A 282 -6.47 13.91 -13.37
CA ILE A 282 -6.39 12.45 -13.32
C ILE A 282 -5.88 11.92 -14.66
N GLY A 283 -6.44 12.43 -15.76
CA GLY A 283 -6.01 12.07 -17.11
C GLY A 283 -4.55 12.43 -17.36
N GLU A 284 -4.14 13.66 -17.01
CA GLU A 284 -2.74 14.11 -17.19
C GLU A 284 -1.72 13.26 -16.41
N ALA A 285 -2.10 12.81 -15.22
CA ALA A 285 -1.32 11.92 -14.37
C ALA A 285 -1.20 10.52 -15.00
N CYS A 286 -2.29 9.96 -15.53
CA CYS A 286 -2.25 8.71 -16.30
C CYS A 286 -1.38 8.84 -17.55
N ASP A 287 -1.46 9.96 -18.27
CA ASP A 287 -0.61 10.24 -19.43
C ASP A 287 0.88 10.21 -19.02
N ALA A 288 1.25 10.83 -17.89
CA ALA A 288 2.63 10.80 -17.38
C ALA A 288 3.12 9.39 -17.02
N ALA A 289 2.31 8.60 -16.31
CA ALA A 289 2.64 7.22 -15.96
C ALA A 289 2.80 6.33 -17.21
N ALA A 290 1.88 6.45 -18.17
CA ALA A 290 1.92 5.71 -19.43
C ALA A 290 3.18 6.06 -20.25
N GLU A 291 3.50 7.34 -20.37
CA GLU A 291 4.70 7.79 -21.08
C GLU A 291 6.01 7.42 -20.35
N ALA A 292 5.97 7.05 -19.07
CA ALA A 292 7.11 6.50 -18.33
C ALA A 292 7.27 4.99 -18.54
N GLY A 293 6.32 4.36 -19.27
CA GLY A 293 6.34 2.94 -19.59
C GLY A 293 5.74 2.05 -18.50
N ALA A 294 4.76 2.56 -17.72
CA ALA A 294 4.03 1.73 -16.76
C ALA A 294 3.25 0.62 -17.47
N GLU A 295 3.40 -0.63 -17.04
CA GLU A 295 2.64 -1.77 -17.53
C GLU A 295 1.23 -1.81 -16.90
N SER A 296 1.11 -1.30 -15.68
CA SER A 296 -0.12 -1.22 -14.88
C SER A 296 -0.34 0.20 -14.37
N ILE A 297 -1.58 0.70 -14.47
CA ILE A 297 -2.01 1.94 -13.83
C ILE A 297 -3.25 1.63 -13.00
N ALA A 298 -3.24 2.01 -11.73
CA ALA A 298 -4.36 1.79 -10.82
C ALA A 298 -4.81 3.09 -10.15
N PHE A 299 -6.04 3.12 -9.64
CA PHE A 299 -6.59 4.30 -8.96
C PHE A 299 -7.03 3.96 -7.54
N TRP A 300 -6.72 4.87 -6.62
CA TRP A 300 -7.46 5.02 -5.37
C TRP A 300 -8.43 6.18 -5.53
N SER A 301 -9.75 6.00 -5.63
CA SER A 301 -10.48 4.72 -5.56
C SER A 301 -11.73 4.70 -6.45
N PHE A 302 -12.42 3.56 -6.49
CA PHE A 302 -13.76 3.41 -7.08
C PHE A 302 -14.66 4.58 -6.68
N ARG A 303 -15.34 5.15 -7.69
CA ARG A 303 -16.29 6.27 -7.58
C ARG A 303 -15.77 7.50 -6.83
N GLY A 304 -14.48 7.83 -6.95
CA GLY A 304 -13.91 9.00 -6.26
C GLY A 304 -14.05 8.94 -4.74
N THR A 305 -14.13 7.72 -4.19
CA THR A 305 -14.35 7.44 -2.78
C THR A 305 -15.62 8.08 -2.21
N ASP A 306 -16.75 7.96 -2.90
CA ASP A 306 -18.05 8.44 -2.40
C ASP A 306 -18.45 7.83 -1.03
N ARG A 307 -17.79 6.74 -0.60
CA ARG A 307 -17.99 6.05 0.68
C ARG A 307 -16.81 6.07 1.64
N MET A 308 -16.21 7.23 1.87
CA MET A 308 -15.42 7.55 3.07
C MET A 308 -15.14 9.05 3.06
N GLY A 309 -15.92 9.83 3.80
CA GLY A 309 -15.89 11.31 3.72
C GLY A 309 -14.51 11.95 3.93
N TRP A 310 -13.58 11.25 4.59
CA TRP A 310 -12.20 11.69 4.74
C TRP A 310 -11.40 11.71 3.42
N LEU A 311 -11.69 10.76 2.52
CA LEU A 311 -11.01 10.55 1.25
C LEU A 311 -11.81 10.99 0.03
N THR A 312 -13.11 11.26 0.19
CA THR A 312 -14.01 11.62 -0.91
C THR A 312 -13.51 12.82 -1.71
N CYS A 313 -13.59 12.71 -3.04
CA CYS A 313 -13.36 13.82 -3.96
C CYS A 313 -14.44 14.91 -3.80
N GLY A 314 -14.12 16.15 -4.18
CA GLY A 314 -15.06 17.27 -4.16
C GLY A 314 -16.27 17.05 -5.09
N ASP A 315 -16.05 16.36 -6.21
CA ASP A 315 -17.09 15.82 -7.09
C ASP A 315 -16.75 14.35 -7.44
N PRO A 316 -17.29 13.37 -6.68
CA PRO A 316 -16.96 11.95 -6.87
C PRO A 316 -17.39 11.39 -8.23
N ASP A 317 -18.52 11.85 -8.77
CA ASP A 317 -19.01 11.39 -10.07
C ASP A 317 -18.13 11.94 -11.21
N ALA A 318 -17.71 13.20 -11.14
CA ALA A 318 -16.76 13.77 -12.11
C ALA A 318 -15.39 13.08 -12.04
N ALA A 319 -14.90 12.79 -10.82
CA ALA A 319 -13.62 12.08 -10.64
C ALA A 319 -13.69 10.67 -11.23
N TRP A 320 -14.79 9.95 -10.99
CA TRP A 320 -15.02 8.63 -11.56
C TRP A 320 -15.11 8.65 -13.09
N ALA A 321 -15.82 9.63 -13.65
CA ALA A 321 -15.90 9.83 -15.09
C ALA A 321 -14.51 10.04 -15.70
N ALA A 322 -13.67 10.87 -15.07
CA ALA A 322 -12.30 11.12 -15.53
C ALA A 322 -11.42 9.85 -15.48
N MET A 323 -11.54 9.01 -14.45
CA MET A 323 -10.86 7.71 -14.40
C MET A 323 -11.33 6.79 -15.53
N CYS A 324 -12.65 6.68 -15.73
CA CYS A 324 -13.22 5.85 -16.80
C CYS A 324 -12.81 6.34 -18.20
N ASP A 325 -12.74 7.65 -18.42
CA ASP A 325 -12.24 8.23 -19.67
C ASP A 325 -10.76 7.91 -19.89
N ALA A 326 -9.94 7.95 -18.83
CA ALA A 326 -8.53 7.60 -18.91
C ALA A 326 -8.32 6.12 -19.31
N VAL A 327 -9.13 5.21 -18.75
CA VAL A 327 -9.14 3.78 -19.10
C VAL A 327 -9.54 3.59 -20.57
N ARG A 328 -10.67 4.17 -20.99
CA ARG A 328 -11.19 4.04 -22.36
C ARG A 328 -10.25 4.60 -23.42
N LYS A 329 -9.57 5.71 -23.14
CA LYS A 329 -8.63 6.37 -24.07
C LYS A 329 -7.43 5.46 -24.42
N ARG A 330 -7.15 4.43 -23.61
CA ARG A 330 -5.91 3.64 -23.61
C ARG A 330 -6.11 2.12 -23.55
N SER A 331 -7.36 1.67 -23.69
CA SER A 331 -7.72 0.26 -23.85
C SER A 331 -7.61 -0.17 -25.30
#